data_AF-A0A090RYX1-F1
#
_entry.id   AF-A0A090RYX1-F1
#
_cell.length_a   1.000
_cell.length_b   1.000
_cell.length_c   1.000
_cell.angle_alpha   90.00
_cell.angle_beta   90.00
_cell.angle_gamma   90.00
#
_symmetry.space_group_name_H-M   'P 1'
#
loop_
_entity.id
_entity.type
_entity.pdbx_description
1 polymer ?
#
loop_
_entity_poly.entity_id
_entity_poly.type
_entity_poly.pdbx_seq_one_letter_code
_entity_poly.pdbx_strand_id
1 'polypeptide(L)'
;MDSGLALPSRESLGKSEFFSQNTAESNLAQQVFKGALEGNVEPFSFGQHGTAWMTPINEALNSVLLGQMSQKQAIKMAQEKYNAMTAK
;
A
#
# COMPACT_ATOMS: atom_id res chain seq x y z
N MET A 1 35.48 19.27 -6.77
CA MET A 1 35.22 17.91 -6.29
C MET A 1 34.53 18.08 -4.95
N ASP A 2 33.25 17.75 -4.84
CA ASP A 2 32.65 17.48 -3.54
C ASP A 2 31.51 16.45 -3.68
N SER A 3 31.78 15.30 -3.08
CA SER A 3 30.95 14.15 -2.74
C SER A 3 30.06 13.51 -3.81
N GLY A 4 30.39 12.26 -4.14
CA GLY A 4 29.54 11.35 -4.90
C GLY A 4 28.18 11.10 -4.25
N LEU A 5 27.14 11.37 -5.02
CA LEU A 5 25.91 10.56 -5.21
C LEU A 5 25.28 9.94 -3.96
N ALA A 6 25.14 10.69 -2.86
CA ALA A 6 24.12 10.34 -1.88
C ALA A 6 22.75 10.64 -2.49
N LEU A 7 21.90 9.62 -2.66
CA LEU A 7 20.50 9.84 -2.98
C LEU A 7 19.90 10.81 -1.95
N PRO A 8 19.18 11.87 -2.36
CA PRO A 8 18.60 12.81 -1.42
C PRO A 8 17.68 12.07 -0.44
N SER A 9 17.64 12.54 0.81
CA SER A 9 16.73 11.97 1.81
C SER A 9 15.28 12.09 1.34
N ARG A 10 14.40 11.21 1.83
CA ARG A 10 12.96 11.27 1.50
C ARG A 10 12.37 12.64 1.86
N GLU A 11 12.78 13.23 2.97
CA GLU A 11 12.38 14.58 3.37
C GLU A 11 12.84 15.65 2.37
N SER A 12 14.07 15.52 1.84
CA SER A 12 14.60 16.43 0.83
C SER A 12 13.91 16.25 -0.52
N LEU A 13 13.60 15.01 -0.92
CA LEU A 13 12.86 14.71 -2.15
C LEU A 13 11.45 15.27 -2.11
N GLY A 14 10.78 15.22 -0.95
CA GLY A 14 9.44 15.81 -0.77
C GLY A 14 9.37 17.32 -1.00
N LYS A 15 10.50 18.02 -0.93
CA LYS A 15 10.64 19.46 -1.19
C LYS A 15 11.18 19.78 -2.58
N SER A 16 11.29 18.80 -3.47
CA SER A 16 11.78 18.98 -4.82
C SER A 16 10.92 19.98 -5.61
N GLU A 17 11.56 20.91 -6.32
CA GLU A 17 10.90 21.84 -7.25
C GLU A 17 10.11 21.10 -8.34
N PHE A 18 10.50 19.86 -8.65
CA PHE A 18 9.76 19.00 -9.57
C PHE A 18 8.28 18.91 -9.18
N PHE A 19 7.96 18.74 -7.90
CA PHE A 19 6.58 18.60 -7.40
C PHE A 19 5.79 19.92 -7.38
N SER A 20 6.43 21.05 -7.67
CA SER A 20 5.77 22.37 -7.78
C SER A 20 5.28 22.67 -9.20
N GLN A 21 5.67 21.84 -10.18
CA GLN A 21 5.25 21.99 -11.57
C GLN A 21 3.78 21.56 -11.72
N ASN A 22 2.99 22.33 -12.45
CA ASN A 22 1.59 22.00 -12.74
C ASN A 22 1.45 21.13 -14.00
N THR A 23 2.20 20.03 -14.05
CA THR A 23 2.12 19.01 -15.10
C THR A 23 1.45 17.75 -14.57
N ALA A 24 0.86 16.94 -15.46
CA ALA A 24 0.21 15.70 -15.07
C ALA A 24 1.19 14.73 -14.37
N GLU A 25 2.42 14.67 -14.87
CA GLU A 25 3.49 13.83 -14.37
C GLU A 25 3.96 14.26 -12.96
N SER A 26 4.15 15.57 -12.74
CA SER A 26 4.52 16.13 -11.44
C SER A 26 3.44 15.84 -10.40
N ASN A 27 2.17 16.10 -10.75
CA ASN A 27 1.03 15.89 -9.86
C ASN A 27 0.87 14.39 -9.49
N LEU A 28 0.97 13.49 -10.47
CA LEU A 28 0.91 12.04 -10.22
C LEU A 28 2.06 11.59 -9.32
N ALA A 29 3.28 12.00 -9.62
CA ALA A 29 4.46 11.62 -8.85
C ALA A 29 4.37 12.15 -7.41
N GLN A 30 3.89 13.39 -7.21
CA GLN A 30 3.68 13.95 -5.89
C GLN A 30 2.65 13.14 -5.09
N GLN A 31 1.53 12.76 -5.72
CA GLN A 31 0.48 11.98 -5.07
C GLN A 31 0.99 10.60 -4.63
N VAL A 32 1.74 9.90 -5.49
CA VAL A 32 2.36 8.60 -5.17
C VAL A 32 3.40 8.77 -4.06
N PHE A 33 4.24 9.80 -4.13
CA PHE A 33 5.27 10.08 -3.14
C PHE A 33 4.68 10.37 -1.76
N LYS A 34 3.62 11.19 -1.69
CA LYS A 34 2.87 11.47 -0.45
C LYS A 34 2.19 10.21 0.09
N GLY A 35 1.52 9.43 -0.75
CA GLY A 35 0.90 8.17 -0.35
C GLY A 35 1.88 7.18 0.28
N ALA A 36 3.12 7.14 -0.21
CA ALA A 36 4.20 6.33 0.35
C ALA A 36 4.80 6.88 1.67
N LEU A 37 4.46 8.10 2.09
CA LEU A 37 4.88 8.70 3.36
C LEU A 37 3.77 8.66 4.41
N GLU A 38 2.53 8.83 4.00
CA GLU A 38 1.36 8.92 4.88
C GLU A 38 0.70 7.56 5.16
N GLY A 39 0.90 6.59 4.27
CA GLY A 39 0.36 5.23 4.42
C GLY A 39 1.25 4.33 5.27
N ASN A 40 0.62 3.34 5.92
CA ASN A 40 1.35 2.15 6.37
C ASN A 40 1.76 1.37 5.10
N VAL A 41 3.04 1.40 4.75
CA VAL A 41 3.58 0.56 3.67
C VAL A 41 3.71 -0.85 4.21
N GLU A 42 2.66 -1.66 3.99
CA GLU A 42 2.72 -3.07 4.30
C GLU A 42 3.59 -3.79 3.26
N PRO A 43 4.50 -4.69 3.68
CA PRO A 43 5.35 -5.43 2.76
C PRO A 43 4.51 -6.28 1.82
N PHE A 44 4.92 -6.34 0.54
CA PHE A 44 4.28 -7.19 -0.46
C PHE A 44 4.20 -8.66 -0.01
N SER A 45 5.19 -9.11 0.77
CA SER A 45 5.20 -10.42 1.42
C SER A 45 5.43 -10.33 2.93
N PHE A 46 4.69 -11.13 3.69
CA PHE A 46 4.84 -11.19 5.16
C PHE A 46 5.39 -12.52 5.63
N GLY A 47 6.64 -12.51 6.08
CA GLY A 47 7.28 -13.65 6.73
C GLY A 47 7.02 -14.98 6.01
N GLN A 48 6.54 -15.98 6.76
CA GLN A 48 6.21 -17.31 6.26
C GLN A 48 4.95 -17.37 5.38
N HIS A 49 4.10 -16.33 5.38
CA HIS A 49 2.84 -16.30 4.65
C HIS A 49 2.98 -15.71 3.23
N GLY A 50 4.17 -15.21 2.88
CA GLY A 50 4.48 -14.76 1.51
C GLY A 50 3.46 -13.72 1.05
N THR A 51 2.97 -13.82 -0.18
CA THR A 51 1.90 -12.98 -0.75
C THR A 51 0.49 -13.42 -0.35
N ALA A 52 0.34 -14.60 0.26
CA ALA A 52 -0.96 -15.16 0.60
C ALA A 52 -1.70 -14.35 1.67
N TRP A 53 -0.99 -13.53 2.45
CA TRP A 53 -1.58 -12.64 3.46
C TRP A 53 -2.60 -11.66 2.85
N MET A 54 -2.48 -11.27 1.58
CA MET A 54 -3.46 -10.38 0.93
C MET A 54 -4.73 -11.10 0.47
N THR A 55 -4.72 -12.43 0.38
CA THR A 55 -5.84 -13.20 -0.18
C THR A 55 -7.16 -12.96 0.57
N PRO A 56 -7.22 -13.03 1.92
CA PRO A 56 -8.49 -12.87 2.64
C PRO A 56 -9.17 -11.52 2.39
N ILE A 57 -8.41 -10.42 2.37
CA ILE A 57 -8.99 -9.09 2.15
C ILE A 57 -9.39 -8.87 0.69
N ASN A 58 -8.62 -9.39 -0.27
CA ASN A 58 -8.95 -9.30 -1.69
C ASN A 58 -10.25 -10.06 -2.01
N GLU A 59 -10.45 -11.24 -1.43
CA GLU A 59 -11.69 -11.99 -1.57
C GLU A 59 -12.89 -11.23 -0.97
N ALA A 60 -12.73 -10.65 0.22
CA ALA A 60 -13.78 -9.86 0.85
C ALA A 60 -14.18 -8.64 0.00
N LEU A 61 -13.20 -7.90 -0.53
CA LEU A 61 -13.44 -6.78 -1.44
C LEU A 61 -14.20 -7.23 -2.69
N ASN A 62 -13.76 -8.31 -3.33
CA ASN A 62 -14.43 -8.85 -4.51
C ASN A 62 -15.88 -9.25 -4.21
N SER A 63 -16.14 -9.94 -3.09
CA SER A 63 -17.49 -10.33 -2.73
C SER A 63 -18.44 -9.15 -2.47
N VAL A 64 -17.92 -8.04 -1.93
CA VAL A 64 -18.73 -6.81 -1.78
C VAL A 64 -18.98 -6.16 -3.13
N LEU A 65 -17.95 -5.99 -3.96
CA LEU A 65 -18.07 -5.35 -5.27
C LEU A 65 -19.02 -6.10 -6.21
N LEU A 66 -19.02 -7.44 -6.12
CA LEU A 66 -19.91 -8.31 -6.89
C LEU A 66 -21.31 -8.47 -6.25
N GLY A 67 -21.59 -7.81 -5.12
CA GLY A 67 -22.89 -7.89 -4.43
C GLY A 67 -23.19 -9.24 -3.78
N GLN A 68 -22.19 -10.11 -3.63
CA GLN A 68 -22.33 -11.45 -3.05
C GLN A 68 -22.45 -11.42 -1.52
N MET A 69 -21.85 -10.42 -0.88
CA MET A 69 -21.86 -10.25 0.58
C MET A 69 -22.04 -8.77 0.96
N SER A 70 -22.68 -8.54 2.11
CA SER A 70 -22.56 -7.24 2.77
C SER A 70 -21.13 -6.99 3.26
N GLN A 71 -20.76 -5.73 3.45
CA GLN A 71 -19.44 -5.36 3.97
C GLN A 71 -19.12 -6.08 5.29
N LYS A 72 -20.10 -6.16 6.20
CA LYS A 72 -19.94 -6.82 7.50
C LYS A 72 -19.68 -8.32 7.38
N GLN A 73 -20.39 -9.01 6.48
CA GLN A 73 -20.18 -10.44 6.23
C GLN A 73 -18.80 -10.70 5.61
N ALA A 74 -18.41 -9.90 4.62
CA ALA A 74 -17.14 -10.04 3.92
C ALA A 74 -15.94 -9.81 4.87
N ILE A 75 -16.00 -8.76 5.71
CA ILE A 75 -14.95 -8.49 6.71
C ILE A 75 -14.85 -9.63 7.73
N LYS A 76 -15.99 -10.16 8.20
CA LYS A 76 -15.99 -11.30 9.13
C LYS A 76 -15.32 -12.53 8.51
N MET A 77 -15.64 -12.84 7.25
CA MET A 77 -15.04 -13.94 6.51
C MET A 77 -13.52 -13.75 6.34
N ALA A 78 -13.06 -12.54 6.01
CA ALA A 78 -11.64 -12.25 5.93
C ALA A 78 -10.93 -12.50 7.27
N GLN A 79 -11.52 -12.05 8.38
CA GLN A 79 -10.96 -12.26 9.72
C GLN A 79 -10.87 -13.76 10.07
N GLU A 80 -11.88 -14.55 9.74
CA GLU A 80 -11.86 -16.01 9.96
C GLU A 80 -10.72 -16.68 9.17
N LYS A 81 -10.50 -16.27 7.91
CA LYS A 81 -9.39 -16.76 7.09
C LYS A 81 -8.03 -16.33 7.61
N TYR A 82 -7.89 -15.10 8.10
CA TYR A 82 -6.67 -14.65 8.77
C TYR A 82 -6.39 -15.48 10.01
N ASN A 83 -7.39 -15.69 10.86
CA ASN A 83 -7.25 -16.52 12.06
C ASN A 83 -6.76 -17.93 11.71
N ALA A 84 -7.32 -18.55 10.67
CA ALA A 84 -6.90 -19.86 10.19
C ALA A 84 -5.46 -19.85 9.65
N MET A 85 -5.06 -18.79 8.93
CA MET A 85 -3.71 -18.64 8.38
C MET A 85 -2.65 -18.47 9.48
N THR A 86 -3.00 -17.77 10.56
CA THR A 86 -2.09 -17.48 11.68
C THR A 86 -2.19 -18.48 12.83
N ALA A 87 -3.08 -19.47 12.73
CA ALA A 87 -3.19 -20.53 13.72
C ALA A 87 -1.89 -21.36 13.71
N LYS A 88 -1.34 -21.61 14.90
CA LYS A 88 -0.10 -22.38 15.11
C LYS A 88 -0.30 -23.87 14.85
#